data_AF-A0A183ESK4-F1
#
_entry.id   AF-A0A183ESK4-F1
#
_cell.length_a   1.000
_cell.length_b   1.000
_cell.length_c   1.000
_cell.angle_alpha   90.00
_cell.angle_beta   90.00
_cell.angle_gamma   90.00
#
_symmetry.space_group_name_H-M   'P 1'
#
loop_
_entity.id
_entity.type
_entity.pdbx_description
1 polymer ?
#
loop_
_entity_poly.entity_id
_entity_poly.type
_entity_poly.pdbx_seq_one_letter_code
_entity_poly.pdbx_strand_id
1 'polypeptide(L)'
;MAGISEDERVLERAHRMCELAVSRKGSFLHRLSKFLVAVVKSKKSTCSEVLRSAAILALSKFMLLSMKTCLRYMPLFLDCFKNSPSSECRSNLMVAVGDLCFRFPNVIEKYSEDLYHGINDKDDYVRQTCIIVMSYLMLNDMVKVRGTIADLAQCTIDSNVN
;
A
#
# COMPACT_ATOMS: atom_id res chain seq x y z
N MET A 1 23.07 -5.60 -30.83
CA MET A 1 22.31 -4.80 -29.84
C MET A 1 20.86 -4.90 -30.23
N ALA A 2 20.05 -5.67 -29.48
CA ALA A 2 18.62 -5.71 -29.73
C ALA A 2 18.05 -4.32 -29.41
N GLY A 3 17.45 -3.66 -30.40
CA GLY A 3 16.77 -2.39 -30.18
C GLY A 3 15.59 -2.60 -29.23
N ILE A 4 15.34 -1.60 -28.37
CA ILE A 4 14.16 -1.55 -27.49
C ILE A 4 12.91 -1.74 -28.36
N SER A 5 12.02 -2.66 -27.97
CA SER A 5 10.79 -2.92 -28.74
C SER A 5 9.85 -1.71 -28.67
N GLU A 6 8.96 -1.54 -29.64
CA GLU A 6 8.00 -0.44 -29.63
C GLU A 6 7.11 -0.45 -28.37
N ASP A 7 6.72 -1.64 -27.89
CA ASP A 7 5.95 -1.80 -26.65
C ASP A 7 6.72 -1.29 -25.42
N GLU A 8 8.02 -1.58 -25.35
CA GLU A 8 8.88 -1.13 -24.26
C GLU A 8 9.05 0.41 -24.29
N ARG A 9 9.13 1.03 -25.47
CA ARG A 9 9.18 2.49 -25.63
C ARG A 9 7.88 3.15 -25.19
N VAL A 10 6.73 2.58 -25.53
CA VAL A 10 5.41 3.06 -25.11
C VAL A 10 5.28 2.98 -23.59
N LEU A 11 5.67 1.85 -22.99
CA LEU A 11 5.65 1.65 -21.54
C LEU A 11 6.54 2.66 -20.82
N GLU A 12 7.76 2.87 -21.31
CA GLU A 12 8.70 3.82 -20.72
C GLU A 12 8.18 5.27 -20.84
N ARG A 13 7.53 5.62 -21.96
CA ARG A 13 6.88 6.93 -22.12
C ARG A 13 5.71 7.11 -21.16
N ALA A 14 4.85 6.10 -21.01
CA ALA A 14 3.74 6.14 -20.06
C ALA A 14 4.26 6.32 -18.61
N HIS A 15 5.31 5.59 -18.23
CA HIS A 15 5.96 5.74 -16.93
C HIS A 15 6.49 7.17 -16.70
N ARG A 16 7.18 7.74 -17.69
CA ARG A 16 7.68 9.13 -17.62
C ARG A 16 6.55 10.14 -17.46
N MET A 17 5.44 9.96 -18.18
CA MET A 17 4.27 10.84 -18.07
C MET A 17 3.65 10.78 -16.67
N CYS A 18 3.44 9.57 -16.12
CA CYS A 18 2.93 9.39 -14.76
C CYS A 18 3.84 10.02 -13.70
N GLU A 19 5.15 9.78 -13.80
CA GLU A 19 6.15 10.36 -12.89
C GLU A 19 6.12 11.89 -12.91
N LEU A 20 6.10 12.50 -14.11
CA LEU A 20 6.01 13.95 -14.26
C LEU A 20 4.69 14.50 -13.74
N ALA A 21 3.59 13.79 -13.95
CA ALA A 21 2.28 14.24 -13.50
C ALA A 21 2.22 14.39 -11.97
N VAL A 22 2.84 13.52 -11.19
CA VAL A 22 2.86 13.60 -9.71
C VAL A 22 4.03 14.41 -9.13
N SER A 23 5.19 14.41 -9.80
CA SER A 23 6.41 15.05 -9.29
C SER A 23 6.57 16.52 -9.72
N ARG A 24 6.00 16.93 -10.87
CA ARG A 24 6.16 18.29 -11.39
C ARG A 24 5.43 19.30 -10.51
N LYS A 25 6.20 20.20 -9.87
CA LYS A 25 5.63 21.33 -9.11
C LYS A 25 4.63 22.10 -9.98
N GLY A 26 3.43 22.29 -9.46
CA GLY A 26 2.36 23.02 -10.15
C GLY A 26 1.46 22.17 -11.06
N SER A 27 1.74 20.87 -11.25
CA SER A 27 0.75 19.98 -11.87
C SER A 27 -0.45 19.79 -10.94
N PHE A 28 -1.60 19.42 -11.51
CA PHE A 28 -2.80 19.14 -10.74
C PHE A 28 -2.58 17.97 -9.76
N LEU A 29 -2.04 16.85 -10.22
CA LEU A 29 -1.81 15.67 -9.37
C LEU A 29 -0.78 15.94 -8.26
N HIS A 30 0.23 16.79 -8.50
CA HIS A 30 1.15 17.21 -7.45
C HIS A 30 0.46 18.03 -6.35
N ARG A 31 -0.45 18.93 -6.72
CA ARG A 31 -1.24 19.70 -5.73
C ARG A 31 -2.23 18.80 -4.99
N LEU A 32 -2.88 17.89 -5.70
CA LEU A 32 -3.83 16.96 -5.13
C LEU A 32 -3.17 15.99 -4.15
N SER A 33 -1.98 15.43 -4.47
CA SER A 33 -1.26 14.57 -3.54
C SER A 33 -0.87 15.30 -2.25
N LYS A 34 -0.48 16.58 -2.33
CA LYS A 34 -0.23 17.41 -1.15
C LYS A 34 -1.50 17.65 -0.33
N PHE A 35 -2.62 17.91 -0.99
CA PHE A 35 -3.91 18.06 -0.32
C PHE A 35 -4.32 16.77 0.41
N LEU A 36 -4.21 15.61 -0.25
CA LEU A 36 -4.49 14.32 0.37
C LEU A 36 -3.62 14.09 1.61
N VAL A 37 -2.32 14.38 1.53
CA VAL A 37 -1.42 14.28 2.69
C VAL A 37 -1.85 15.20 3.83
N ALA A 38 -2.30 16.42 3.53
CA ALA A 38 -2.80 17.34 4.55
C ALA A 38 -4.07 16.79 5.23
N VAL A 39 -5.01 16.23 4.45
CA VAL A 39 -6.23 15.59 4.98
C VAL A 39 -5.88 14.40 5.86
N VAL A 40 -4.99 13.50 5.41
CA VAL A 40 -4.54 12.33 6.16
C VAL A 40 -3.83 12.72 7.46
N LYS A 41 -3.13 13.86 7.51
CA LYS A 41 -2.45 14.36 8.72
C LYS A 41 -3.34 15.23 9.60
N SER A 42 -4.57 15.52 9.19
CA SER A 42 -5.49 16.40 9.94
C SER A 42 -5.90 15.76 11.26
N LYS A 43 -6.06 16.58 12.31
CA LYS A 43 -6.50 16.09 13.63
C LYS A 43 -7.91 15.51 13.53
N LYS A 44 -8.21 14.51 14.37
CA LYS A 44 -9.54 13.87 14.44
C LYS A 44 -10.68 14.86 14.75
N SER A 45 -10.38 15.94 15.48
CA SER A 45 -11.36 17.00 15.78
C SER A 45 -11.73 17.87 14.56
N THR A 46 -10.91 17.83 13.51
CA THR A 46 -11.06 18.69 12.32
C THR A 46 -11.46 17.93 11.06
N CYS A 47 -11.33 16.60 11.06
CA CYS A 47 -11.54 15.76 9.88
C CYS A 47 -12.10 14.40 10.30
N SER A 48 -13.19 13.97 9.67
CA SER A 48 -13.81 12.69 9.98
C SER A 48 -12.90 11.52 9.57
N GLU A 49 -13.02 10.39 10.27
CA GLU A 49 -12.26 9.19 9.92
C GLU A 49 -12.60 8.70 8.50
N VAL A 50 -13.85 8.81 8.08
CA VAL A 50 -14.27 8.47 6.70
C VAL A 50 -13.49 9.28 5.66
N LEU A 51 -13.33 10.58 5.87
CA LEU A 51 -12.58 11.44 4.95
C LEU A 51 -11.08 11.13 4.98
N ARG A 52 -10.51 10.84 6.16
CA ARG A 52 -9.11 10.41 6.29
C ARG A 52 -8.86 9.08 5.58
N SER A 53 -9.75 8.10 5.75
CA SER A 53 -9.71 6.80 5.08
C SER A 53 -9.80 6.95 3.56
N ALA A 54 -10.75 7.74 3.06
CA ALA A 54 -10.85 8.04 1.63
C ALA A 54 -9.57 8.71 1.10
N ALA A 55 -8.99 9.64 1.87
CA ALA A 55 -7.79 10.35 1.46
C ALA A 55 -6.55 9.45 1.41
N ILE A 56 -6.35 8.52 2.37
CA ILE A 56 -5.21 7.60 2.33
C ILE A 56 -5.37 6.54 1.23
N LEU A 57 -6.60 6.08 0.97
CA LEU A 57 -6.87 5.18 -0.15
C LEU A 57 -6.66 5.87 -1.50
N ALA A 58 -7.06 7.13 -1.64
CA ALA A 58 -6.71 7.92 -2.82
C ALA A 58 -5.19 8.08 -2.94
N LEU A 59 -4.49 8.38 -1.84
CA LEU A 59 -3.03 8.53 -1.84
C LEU A 59 -2.32 7.24 -2.27
N SER A 60 -2.82 6.06 -1.90
CA SER A 60 -2.25 4.78 -2.32
C SER A 60 -2.32 4.58 -3.84
N LYS A 61 -3.39 5.06 -4.48
CA LYS A 61 -3.51 5.05 -5.95
C LYS A 61 -2.52 6.02 -6.61
N PHE A 62 -2.19 7.14 -5.97
CA PHE A 62 -1.12 8.03 -6.45
C PHE A 62 0.27 7.39 -6.30
N MET A 63 0.47 6.59 -5.25
CA MET A 63 1.74 5.88 -5.04
C MET A 63 2.04 4.93 -6.20
N LEU A 64 1.04 4.32 -6.85
CA LEU A 64 1.21 3.46 -8.03
C LEU A 64 1.79 4.18 -9.27
N LEU A 65 1.63 5.51 -9.36
CA LEU A 65 2.04 6.29 -10.52
C LEU A 65 3.56 6.52 -10.57
N SER A 66 4.26 6.39 -9.44
CA SER A 66 5.66 6.79 -9.32
C SER A 66 6.34 6.08 -8.15
N MET A 67 7.46 5.41 -8.42
CA MET A 67 8.28 4.78 -7.38
C MET A 67 8.76 5.81 -6.33
N LYS A 68 9.13 7.02 -6.78
CA LYS A 68 9.56 8.10 -5.87
C LYS A 68 8.43 8.57 -4.96
N THR A 69 7.21 8.61 -5.50
CA THR A 69 6.00 8.97 -4.74
C THR A 69 5.62 7.87 -3.76
N CYS A 70 5.69 6.61 -4.18
CA CYS A 70 5.52 5.45 -3.31
C CYS A 70 6.50 5.50 -2.12
N LEU A 71 7.80 5.60 -2.39
CA LEU A 71 8.84 5.71 -1.35
C LEU A 71 8.60 6.88 -0.39
N ARG A 72 8.20 8.03 -0.93
CA ARG A 72 7.94 9.24 -0.13
C ARG A 72 6.79 9.07 0.85
N TYR A 73 5.71 8.40 0.45
CA TYR A 73 4.49 8.32 1.25
C TYR A 73 4.33 7.01 2.01
N MET A 74 5.19 6.01 1.77
CA MET A 74 5.13 4.73 2.46
C MET A 74 5.12 4.83 4.00
N PRO A 75 5.91 5.69 4.65
CA PRO A 75 5.84 5.83 6.11
C PRO A 75 4.47 6.31 6.63
N LEU A 76 3.85 7.27 5.94
CA LEU A 76 2.50 7.75 6.28
C LEU A 76 1.44 6.67 6.03
N PHE A 77 1.61 5.92 4.94
CA PHE A 77 0.74 4.81 4.60
C PHE A 77 0.77 3.72 5.66
N LEU A 78 1.96 3.30 6.10
CA LEU A 78 2.12 2.26 7.13
C LEU A 78 1.61 2.72 8.48
N ASP A 79 1.82 3.99 8.85
CA ASP A 79 1.22 4.56 10.06
C ASP A 79 -0.31 4.45 10.03
N CYS A 80 -0.94 4.79 8.90
CA CYS A 80 -2.40 4.65 8.74
C CYS A 80 -2.83 3.18 8.76
N PHE A 81 -2.08 2.29 8.12
CA PHE A 81 -2.36 0.86 8.11
C PHE A 81 -2.33 0.27 9.54
N LYS A 82 -1.37 0.66 10.37
CA LYS A 82 -1.23 0.18 11.74
C LYS A 82 -2.25 0.82 12.70
N ASN A 83 -2.48 2.13 12.56
CA ASN A 83 -3.13 2.93 13.61
C ASN A 83 -4.54 3.43 13.27
N SER A 84 -5.04 3.19 12.06
CA SER A 84 -6.41 3.57 11.70
C SER A 84 -7.41 2.89 12.63
N PRO A 85 -8.38 3.64 13.21
CA PRO A 85 -9.42 3.03 14.05
C PRO A 85 -10.40 2.17 13.23
N SER A 86 -10.60 2.47 11.95
CA SER A 86 -11.47 1.72 11.05
C SER A 86 -10.77 0.45 10.54
N SER A 87 -11.33 -0.72 10.85
CA SER A 87 -10.88 -2.02 10.33
C SER A 87 -11.03 -2.10 8.81
N GLU A 88 -12.14 -1.61 8.26
CA GLU A 88 -12.34 -1.50 6.80
C GLU A 88 -11.20 -0.73 6.12
N CYS A 89 -10.77 0.39 6.72
CA CYS A 89 -9.64 1.14 6.18
C CYS A 89 -8.33 0.33 6.25
N ARG A 90 -8.07 -0.40 7.34
CA ARG A 90 -6.86 -1.24 7.46
C ARG A 90 -6.87 -2.38 6.43
N SER A 91 -8.00 -3.07 6.25
CA SER A 91 -8.18 -4.10 5.22
C SER A 91 -7.97 -3.54 3.81
N ASN A 92 -8.58 -2.38 3.49
CA ASN A 92 -8.42 -1.76 2.18
C ASN A 92 -6.97 -1.31 1.91
N LEU A 93 -6.26 -0.85 2.95
CA LEU A 93 -4.83 -0.55 2.84
C LEU A 93 -4.02 -1.83 2.61
N MET A 94 -4.37 -2.95 3.24
CA MET A 94 -3.72 -4.24 2.97
C MET A 94 -3.89 -4.67 1.50
N VAL A 95 -5.09 -4.51 0.94
CA VAL A 95 -5.31 -4.77 -0.50
C VAL A 95 -4.45 -3.84 -1.36
N ALA A 96 -4.36 -2.56 -1.00
CA ALA A 96 -3.49 -1.61 -1.71
C ALA A 96 -2.00 -1.95 -1.60
N VAL A 97 -1.55 -2.61 -0.53
CA VAL A 97 -0.18 -3.17 -0.43
C VAL A 97 0.06 -4.20 -1.52
N GLY A 98 -0.94 -5.05 -1.82
CA GLY A 98 -0.87 -5.99 -2.95
C GLY A 98 -0.59 -5.30 -4.28
N ASP A 99 -1.39 -4.27 -4.61
CA ASP A 99 -1.21 -3.45 -5.81
C ASP A 99 0.20 -2.83 -5.87
N LEU A 100 0.65 -2.25 -4.74
CA LEU A 100 1.95 -1.58 -4.64
C LEU A 100 3.11 -2.57 -4.72
N CYS A 101 2.95 -3.77 -4.18
CA CYS A 101 3.97 -4.82 -4.22
C CYS A 101 4.15 -5.33 -5.64
N PHE A 102 3.05 -5.58 -6.36
CA PHE A 102 3.10 -5.89 -7.79
C PHE A 102 3.82 -4.82 -8.60
N ARG A 103 3.54 -3.55 -8.28
CA ARG A 103 4.11 -2.43 -9.04
C ARG A 103 5.56 -2.11 -8.69
N PHE A 104 5.91 -2.15 -7.41
CA PHE A 104 7.21 -1.73 -6.86
C PHE A 104 7.71 -2.71 -5.78
N PRO A 105 8.00 -3.98 -6.12
CA PRO A 105 8.33 -5.03 -5.15
C PRO A 105 9.50 -4.64 -4.24
N ASN A 106 10.57 -4.07 -4.81
CA ASN A 106 11.77 -3.65 -4.08
C ASN A 106 11.52 -2.52 -3.07
N VAL A 107 10.45 -1.74 -3.26
CA VAL A 107 10.04 -0.73 -2.27
C VAL A 107 9.33 -1.41 -1.11
N ILE A 108 8.39 -2.30 -1.42
CA ILE A 108 7.54 -2.96 -0.43
C ILE A 108 8.29 -4.00 0.39
N GLU A 109 9.27 -4.72 -0.20
CA GLU A 109 10.10 -5.70 0.51
C GLU A 109 10.79 -5.09 1.75
N LYS A 110 11.18 -3.81 1.69
CA LYS A 110 11.81 -3.08 2.80
C LYS A 110 10.91 -2.88 4.01
N TYR A 111 9.60 -2.99 3.82
CA TYR A 111 8.58 -2.81 4.85
C TYR A 111 7.83 -4.12 5.14
N SER A 112 8.33 -5.26 4.65
CA SER A 112 7.67 -6.56 4.81
C SER A 112 7.36 -6.88 6.27
N GLU A 113 8.28 -6.63 7.20
CA GLU A 113 8.08 -6.76 8.66
C GLU A 113 6.89 -5.92 9.17
N ASP A 114 6.75 -4.68 8.69
CA ASP A 114 5.64 -3.82 9.07
C ASP A 114 4.28 -4.35 8.59
N LEU A 115 4.26 -5.06 7.46
CA LEU A 115 3.06 -5.64 6.87
C LEU A 115 2.61 -6.89 7.62
N TYR A 116 3.55 -7.68 8.14
CA TYR A 116 3.25 -8.87 8.92
C TYR A 116 2.49 -8.57 10.22
N HIS A 117 2.58 -7.34 10.76
CA HIS A 117 1.75 -6.94 11.90
C HIS A 117 0.23 -7.08 11.67
N GLY A 118 -0.23 -6.93 10.42
CA GLY A 118 -1.65 -7.05 10.10
C GLY A 118 -2.22 -8.47 10.29
N ILE A 119 -1.37 -9.49 10.26
CA ILE A 119 -1.79 -10.88 10.54
C ILE A 119 -2.23 -11.04 12.00
N ASN A 120 -1.69 -10.21 12.89
CA ASN A 120 -2.04 -10.20 14.32
C ASN A 120 -2.98 -9.04 14.68
N ASP A 121 -3.75 -8.51 13.71
CA ASP A 121 -4.71 -7.45 13.97
C ASP A 121 -5.80 -7.91 14.96
N LYS A 122 -6.26 -6.99 15.79
CA LYS A 122 -7.36 -7.24 16.75
C LYS A 122 -8.70 -7.56 16.08
N ASP A 123 -8.86 -7.18 14.82
CA ASP A 123 -10.08 -7.39 14.04
C ASP A 123 -9.90 -8.56 13.07
N ASP A 124 -10.82 -9.53 13.15
CA ASP A 124 -10.74 -10.79 12.40
C ASP A 124 -10.77 -10.58 10.90
N TYR A 125 -11.56 -9.60 10.43
CA TYR A 125 -11.68 -9.30 9.01
C TYR A 125 -10.37 -8.73 8.46
N VAL A 126 -9.66 -7.93 9.27
CA VAL A 126 -8.32 -7.44 8.92
C VAL A 126 -7.33 -8.60 8.87
N ARG A 127 -7.31 -9.49 9.88
CA ARG A 127 -6.44 -10.69 9.89
C ARG A 127 -6.65 -11.53 8.64
N GLN A 128 -7.90 -11.86 8.33
CA GLN A 128 -8.26 -12.65 7.15
C GLN A 128 -7.77 -11.98 5.85
N THR A 129 -8.01 -10.67 5.70
CA THR A 129 -7.54 -9.91 4.52
C THR A 129 -6.02 -9.95 4.42
N CYS A 130 -5.31 -9.77 5.54
CA CYS A 130 -3.85 -9.84 5.59
C CYS A 130 -3.32 -11.22 5.20
N ILE A 131 -3.90 -12.30 5.72
CA ILE A 131 -3.50 -13.67 5.37
C ILE A 131 -3.68 -13.93 3.88
N ILE A 132 -4.83 -13.57 3.30
CA ILE A 132 -5.12 -13.78 1.88
C ILE A 132 -4.09 -13.03 1.01
N VAL A 133 -3.90 -11.73 1.27
CA VAL A 133 -2.99 -10.90 0.46
C VAL A 133 -1.53 -11.36 0.65
N MET A 134 -1.08 -11.59 1.88
CA MET A 134 0.30 -12.04 2.13
C MET A 134 0.57 -13.41 1.52
N SER A 135 -0.37 -14.35 1.61
CA SER A 135 -0.23 -15.68 0.99
C SER A 135 -0.10 -15.55 -0.52
N TYR A 136 -0.94 -14.71 -1.15
CA TYR A 136 -0.82 -14.43 -2.58
C TYR A 136 0.54 -13.84 -2.95
N LEU A 137 1.04 -12.85 -2.19
CA LEU A 137 2.34 -12.23 -2.46
C LEU A 137 3.51 -13.20 -2.28
N MET A 138 3.46 -14.07 -1.27
CA MET A 138 4.46 -15.12 -1.06
C MET A 138 4.47 -16.14 -2.19
N LEU A 139 3.29 -16.62 -2.59
CA LEU A 139 3.15 -17.63 -3.66
C LEU A 139 3.62 -17.13 -5.03
N ASN A 140 3.68 -15.82 -5.22
CA ASN A 140 4.16 -15.19 -6.45
C ASN A 140 5.59 -14.62 -6.32
N ASP A 141 6.37 -15.03 -5.30
CA ASP A 141 7.74 -14.58 -5.04
C ASP A 141 7.91 -13.05 -4.89
N MET A 142 6.84 -12.35 -4.52
CA MET A 142 6.82 -10.88 -4.40
C MET A 142 7.32 -10.40 -3.03
N VAL A 143 7.11 -11.21 -1.99
CA VAL A 143 7.59 -10.95 -0.63
C VAL A 143 8.25 -12.20 -0.08
N LYS A 144 9.44 -12.05 0.49
CA LYS A 144 10.18 -13.17 1.07
C LYS A 144 9.55 -13.63 2.37
N VAL A 145 9.54 -14.94 2.52
CA VAL A 145 9.16 -15.64 3.74
C VAL A 145 10.30 -15.54 4.75
N ARG A 146 10.08 -14.90 5.90
CA ARG A 146 11.11 -14.72 6.95
C ARG A 146 10.62 -15.21 8.31
N GLY A 147 10.44 -16.53 8.47
CA GLY A 147 9.95 -17.13 9.72
C GLY A 147 8.46 -16.94 10.01
N THR A 148 7.80 -16.08 9.24
CA THR A 148 6.38 -15.69 9.36
C THR A 148 5.37 -16.74 8.89
N ILE A 149 5.82 -17.87 8.35
CA ILE A 149 4.94 -19.05 8.14
C ILE A 149 4.41 -19.53 9.48
N ALA A 150 5.20 -19.46 10.55
CA ALA A 150 4.75 -19.86 11.87
C ALA A 150 3.58 -18.99 12.35
N ASP A 151 3.63 -17.68 12.10
CA ASP A 151 2.56 -16.75 12.46
C ASP A 151 1.29 -16.99 11.60
N LEU A 152 1.46 -17.20 10.29
CA LEU A 152 0.35 -17.59 9.40
C LEU A 152 -0.26 -18.95 9.80
N ALA A 153 0.58 -19.90 10.23
CA ALA A 153 0.14 -21.20 10.71
C ALA A 153 -0.59 -21.09 12.06
N GLN A 154 -0.18 -20.18 12.95
CA GLN A 154 -0.90 -19.92 14.20
C GLN A 154 -2.32 -19.42 13.95
N CYS A 155 -2.55 -18.65 12.88
CA CYS A 155 -3.91 -18.25 12.49
C CYS A 155 -4.82 -19.42 12.12
N THR A 156 -4.28 -20.61 11.79
CA THR A 156 -5.11 -21.81 11.56
C THR A 156 -5.68 -22.41 12.85
N ILE A 157 -5.16 -21.99 14.01
CA ILE A 157 -5.59 -22.40 15.36
C ILE A 157 -6.38 -21.25 16.03
N ASP A 158 -6.71 -20.19 15.29
CA ASP A 158 -7.48 -19.07 15.82
C ASP A 158 -8.84 -19.57 16.32
N SER A 159 -9.22 -19.13 17.52
CA SER A 159 -10.45 -19.56 18.21
C SER A 159 -11.71 -19.01 17.54
N ASN A 160 -11.55 -18.06 16.62
CA ASN A 160 -12.64 -17.44 15.88
C ASN A 160 -13.06 -18.33 14.72
N VAL A 161 -13.87 -19.32 15.05
CA VAL A 161 -14.63 -20.13 14.09
C VAL A 161 -15.85 -19.31 13.64
N ASN A 162 -15.67 -18.43 12.67
CA ASN A 162 -16.77 -17.81 11.92
C ASN A 162 -16.68 -18.21 10.46
#